data_AF-A0A2Z3GRX1-F1
#
_entry.id   AF-A0A2Z3GRX1-F1
#
_cell.length_a   1.000
_cell.length_b   1.000
_cell.length_c   1.000
_cell.angle_alpha   90.00
_cell.angle_beta   90.00
_cell.angle_gamma   90.00
#
_symmetry.space_group_name_H-M   'P 1'
#
loop_
_entity.id
_entity.type
_entity.pdbx_description
1 polymer ?
#
loop_
_entity_poly.entity_id
_entity_poly.type
_entity_poly.pdbx_seq_one_letter_code
_entity_poly.pdbx_strand_id
1 'polypeptide(L)'
;MALVGCGVGGTTVGVMFAPPPGPISPGGRAETRVTVRFGDAGDSWAGRTVKVSVRSPADVKVEPAESEVALDAKGAAVVRVYVTPDKAAPAGPRTLAITATGSGTASTTLNADVTVR
;
A
#
# COMPACT_ATOMS: atom_id res chain seq x y z
N MET A 1 11.12 6.65 0.27
CA MET A 1 9.80 6.42 0.91
C MET A 1 8.87 7.50 0.36
N ALA A 2 7.88 7.14 -0.46
CA ALA A 2 6.99 8.10 -1.10
C ALA A 2 5.69 8.20 -0.29
N LEU A 3 5.25 9.43 0.02
CA LEU A 3 3.98 9.72 0.67
C LEU A 3 3.08 10.41 -0.34
N VAL A 4 1.91 9.83 -0.64
CA VAL A 4 0.89 10.47 -1.47
C VAL A 4 -0.33 10.76 -0.62
N GLY A 5 -0.62 12.05 -0.46
CA GLY A 5 -1.75 12.58 0.28
C GLY A 5 -2.85 13.05 -0.68
N CYS A 6 -4.10 12.61 -0.49
CA CYS A 6 -5.28 13.23 -1.11
C CYS A 6 -6.18 13.76 0.00
N GLY A 7 -6.60 15.03 -0.12
CA GLY A 7 -7.45 15.71 0.83
C GLY A 7 -8.83 16.00 0.24
N VAL A 8 -9.91 15.52 0.84
CA VAL A 8 -11.28 15.91 0.49
C VAL A 8 -11.99 16.31 1.77
N GLY A 9 -12.47 17.56 1.85
CA GLY A 9 -13.28 18.04 2.99
C GLY A 9 -12.58 18.12 4.34
N GLY A 10 -11.25 18.34 4.40
CA GLY A 10 -10.48 18.42 5.65
C GLY A 10 -9.75 17.13 6.04
N THR A 11 -10.20 15.99 5.50
CA THR A 11 -9.59 14.68 5.74
C THR A 11 -8.44 14.45 4.77
N THR A 12 -7.24 14.21 5.29
CA THR A 12 -6.06 13.83 4.53
C THR A 12 -5.79 12.33 4.66
N VAL A 13 -5.71 11.62 3.53
CA VAL A 13 -5.29 10.22 3.48
C VAL A 13 -3.89 10.13 2.89
N GLY A 14 -2.93 9.67 3.68
CA GLY A 14 -1.56 9.39 3.26
C GLY A 14 -1.31 7.90 3.12
N VAL A 15 -0.80 7.46 1.98
CA VAL A 15 -0.27 6.11 1.80
C VAL A 15 1.23 6.18 1.59
N MET A 16 1.93 5.24 2.22
CA MET A 16 3.38 5.13 2.18
C MET A 16 3.78 3.69 1.96
N PHE A 17 4.67 3.45 0.98
CA PHE A 17 5.20 2.14 0.67
C PHE A 17 6.67 2.05 1.04
N ALA A 18 7.05 0.98 1.74
CA ALA A 18 8.43 0.63 2.04
C ALA A 18 8.85 -0.51 1.11
N PRO A 19 9.57 -0.24 0.00
CA PRO A 19 9.93 -1.27 -0.96
C PRO A 19 10.81 -2.36 -0.34
N PRO A 20 10.86 -3.55 -0.96
CA PRO A 20 11.79 -4.60 -0.58
C PRO A 20 13.23 -4.08 -0.50
N PRO A 21 14.08 -4.66 0.38
CA PRO A 21 15.47 -4.22 0.57
C PRO A 21 16.38 -4.41 -0.66
N GLY A 22 15.90 -5.10 -1.70
CA GLY A 22 16.61 -5.31 -2.95
C GLY A 22 15.70 -5.91 -4.01
N PRO A 23 16.23 -6.15 -5.22
CA PRO A 23 15.44 -6.73 -6.29
C PRO A 23 15.06 -8.18 -5.97
N ILE A 24 13.85 -8.56 -6.37
CA ILE A 24 13.25 -9.85 -6.11
C ILE A 24 13.65 -10.80 -7.24
N SER A 25 14.11 -12.01 -6.91
CA SER A 25 14.29 -13.06 -7.92
C SER A 25 12.94 -13.50 -8.50
N PRO A 26 12.90 -13.91 -9.79
CA PRO A 26 11.74 -14.60 -10.36
C PRO A 26 11.35 -15.83 -9.52
N GLY A 27 10.08 -15.93 -9.13
CA GLY A 27 9.57 -16.96 -8.21
C GLY A 27 9.99 -16.80 -6.75
N GLY A 28 10.77 -15.77 -6.41
CA GLY A 28 11.13 -15.41 -5.04
C GLY A 28 10.06 -14.54 -4.38
N ARG A 29 10.00 -14.57 -3.05
CA ARG A 29 9.02 -13.80 -2.27
C ARG A 29 9.74 -12.71 -1.46
N ALA A 30 9.22 -11.49 -1.50
CA ALA A 30 9.70 -10.39 -0.67
C ALA A 30 8.57 -9.82 0.20
N GLU A 31 8.85 -9.54 1.48
CA GLU A 31 7.95 -8.78 2.36
C GLU A 31 8.12 -7.27 2.05
N THR A 32 7.00 -6.58 1.88
CA THR A 32 6.89 -5.13 1.83
C THR A 32 5.85 -4.64 2.83
N ARG A 33 5.90 -3.36 3.17
CA ARG A 33 4.97 -2.75 4.12
C ARG A 33 4.28 -1.54 3.50
N VAL A 34 2.96 -1.53 3.61
CA VAL A 34 2.13 -0.38 3.30
C VAL A 34 1.73 0.26 4.62
N THR A 35 2.13 1.50 4.84
CA THR A 35 1.65 2.31 5.96
C THR A 35 0.61 3.27 5.44
N VAL A 36 -0.53 3.30 6.12
CA VAL A 36 -1.62 4.23 5.82
C VAL A 36 -1.82 5.14 7.01
N ARG A 37 -2.06 6.42 6.75
CA ARG A 37 -2.39 7.42 7.75
C ARG A 37 -3.61 8.20 7.30
N PHE A 38 -4.57 8.35 8.19
CA PHE A 38 -5.68 9.27 8.04
C PHE A 38 -5.54 10.34 9.11
N GLY A 39 -5.66 11.60 8.71
CA GLY A 39 -5.66 12.73 9.62
C GLY A 39 -6.73 13.73 9.21
N ASP A 40 -7.39 14.32 10.20
CA ASP A 40 -8.21 15.52 10.04
C ASP A 40 -7.73 16.55 11.08
N ALA A 41 -8.07 17.83 10.89
CA ALA A 41 -7.74 18.88 11.84
C ALA A 41 -8.59 18.82 13.14
N GLY A 42 -9.64 17.98 13.19
CA GLY A 42 -10.55 17.91 14.33
C GLY A 42 -11.08 16.53 14.75
N ASP A 43 -11.05 15.49 13.89
CA ASP A 43 -11.66 14.19 14.19
C ASP A 43 -10.63 13.06 14.35
N SER A 44 -10.69 12.34 15.47
CA SER A 44 -9.88 11.15 15.70
C SER A 44 -10.32 10.00 14.79
N TRP A 45 -9.48 9.62 13.84
CA TRP A 45 -9.68 8.45 12.96
C TRP A 45 -9.42 7.11 13.66
N ALA A 46 -9.08 7.13 14.96
CA ALA A 46 -8.82 5.96 15.76
C ALA A 46 -10.00 4.97 15.75
N GLY A 47 -9.70 3.68 15.56
CA GLY A 47 -10.70 2.62 15.57
C GLY A 47 -11.55 2.52 14.31
N ARG A 48 -11.38 3.41 13.32
CA ARG A 48 -12.02 3.26 12.00
C ARG A 48 -11.31 2.20 11.17
N THR A 49 -12.06 1.43 10.41
CA THR A 49 -11.54 0.45 9.46
C THR A 49 -11.25 1.11 8.12
N VAL A 50 -10.10 0.78 7.54
CA VAL A 50 -9.67 1.22 6.21
C VAL A 50 -9.37 0.02 5.34
N LYS A 51 -9.80 0.10 4.08
CA LYS A 51 -9.51 -0.91 3.07
C LYS A 51 -8.27 -0.51 2.29
N VAL A 52 -7.30 -1.41 2.21
CA VAL A 52 -6.09 -1.29 1.41
C VAL A 52 -6.13 -2.32 0.31
N SER A 53 -6.06 -1.87 -0.94
CA SER A 53 -5.99 -2.74 -2.12
C SER A 53 -4.68 -2.49 -2.85
N VAL A 54 -3.98 -3.55 -3.23
CA VAL A 54 -2.75 -3.52 -4.01
C VAL A 54 -2.98 -4.23 -5.32
N ARG A 55 -2.89 -3.49 -6.43
CA ARG A 55 -2.94 -4.02 -7.78
C ARG A 55 -1.52 -4.13 -8.33
N SER A 56 -1.24 -5.26 -8.95
CA SER A 56 0.03 -5.58 -9.59
C SER A 56 -0.15 -5.90 -11.06
N PRO A 57 0.92 -5.79 -11.88
CA PRO A 57 0.90 -6.34 -13.22
C PRO A 57 0.76 -7.87 -13.19
N ALA A 58 0.36 -8.46 -14.31
CA ALA A 58 0.01 -9.88 -14.40
C ALA A 58 1.16 -10.83 -14.03
N ASP A 59 2.40 -10.41 -14.21
CA ASP A 59 3.62 -11.17 -13.91
C ASP A 59 4.11 -11.02 -12.46
N VAL A 60 3.33 -10.35 -11.60
CA VAL A 60 3.63 -10.17 -10.19
C VAL A 60 2.41 -10.51 -9.34
N LYS A 61 2.56 -11.49 -8.45
CA LYS A 61 1.56 -11.84 -7.45
C LYS A 61 1.76 -11.04 -6.16
N VAL A 62 0.67 -10.56 -5.58
CA VAL A 62 0.68 -9.81 -4.32
C VAL A 62 -0.29 -10.43 -3.31
N GLU A 63 0.19 -10.68 -2.08
CA GLU A 63 -0.60 -11.34 -1.02
C GLU A 63 -0.39 -10.68 0.36
N PRO A 64 -1.46 -10.21 1.03
CA PRO A 64 -2.81 -10.07 0.50
C PRO A 64 -2.89 -8.92 -0.52
N ALA A 65 -3.66 -9.12 -1.59
CA ALA A 65 -3.97 -8.06 -2.55
C ALA A 65 -5.02 -7.08 -2.00
N GLU A 66 -5.84 -7.50 -1.04
CA GLU A 66 -6.77 -6.64 -0.32
C GLU A 66 -6.71 -6.94 1.18
N SER A 67 -6.75 -5.90 2.00
CA SER A 67 -6.73 -6.02 3.45
C SER A 67 -7.58 -4.93 4.09
N GLU A 68 -8.30 -5.27 5.14
CA GLU A 68 -9.00 -4.31 5.99
C GLU A 68 -8.29 -4.25 7.33
N VAL A 69 -7.97 -3.03 7.77
CA VAL A 69 -7.22 -2.81 9.01
C VAL A 69 -7.82 -1.64 9.78
N ALA A 70 -7.91 -1.79 11.10
CA ALA A 70 -8.33 -0.70 11.97
C ALA A 70 -7.16 0.26 12.20
N LEU A 71 -7.45 1.56 12.16
CA LEU A 71 -6.49 2.60 12.49
C LEU A 71 -6.23 2.63 14.00
N ASP A 72 -4.95 2.80 14.37
CA ASP A 72 -4.52 2.96 15.75
C ASP A 72 -4.99 4.29 16.36
N ALA A 73 -4.66 4.51 17.64
CA ALA A 73 -5.01 5.74 18.35
C ALA A 73 -4.46 7.03 17.70
N LYS A 74 -3.52 6.92 16.76
CA LYS A 74 -2.92 8.03 16.01
C LYS A 74 -3.45 8.13 14.57
N GLY A 75 -4.46 7.34 14.21
CA GLY A 75 -5.01 7.33 12.85
C GLY A 75 -4.12 6.62 11.83
N ALA A 76 -3.24 5.71 12.26
CA ALA A 76 -2.31 4.99 11.39
C ALA A 76 -2.55 3.48 11.40
N ALA A 77 -2.26 2.82 10.28
CA ALA A 77 -2.24 1.37 10.18
C ALA A 77 -1.09 0.89 9.28
N VAL A 78 -0.63 -0.33 9.53
CA VAL A 78 0.42 -0.98 8.73
C VAL A 78 -0.11 -2.31 8.22
N VAL A 79 -0.10 -2.48 6.90
CA VAL A 79 -0.42 -3.73 6.21
C VAL A 79 0.88 -4.36 5.71
N ARG A 80 1.13 -5.60 6.10
CA ARG A 80 2.22 -6.41 5.54
C ARG A 80 1.71 -7.06 4.26
N VAL A 81 2.51 -6.93 3.21
CA VAL A 81 2.19 -7.44 1.89
C VAL A 81 3.39 -8.22 1.39
N TYR A 82 3.15 -9.31 0.68
CA TYR A 82 4.19 -10.10 0.06
C TYR A 82 4.09 -9.99 -1.44
N VAL A 83 5.22 -9.75 -2.09
CA VAL A 83 5.33 -9.61 -3.53
C VAL A 83 6.15 -10.77 -4.06
N THR A 84 5.58 -11.49 -5.03
CA THR A 84 6.19 -12.66 -5.66
C THR A 84 6.08 -12.51 -7.17
N PRO A 85 7.16 -12.11 -7.87
CA PRO A 85 7.20 -12.13 -9.32
C PRO A 85 7.07 -13.57 -9.83
N ASP A 86 6.44 -13.73 -10.97
CA ASP A 86 6.38 -15.02 -11.67
C ASP A 86 7.78 -15.50 -12.05
N LYS A 87 7.95 -16.81 -12.21
CA LYS A 87 9.23 -17.40 -12.62
C LYS A 87 9.72 -16.89 -13.99
N ALA A 88 8.81 -16.46 -14.85
CA ALA A 88 9.09 -15.92 -16.17
C ALA A 88 9.07 -14.38 -16.21
N ALA A 89 8.95 -13.72 -15.05
CA ALA A 89 8.90 -12.26 -14.99
C ALA A 89 10.21 -11.65 -15.54
N PRO A 90 10.14 -10.72 -16.51
CA PRO A 90 11.33 -10.07 -17.03
C PRO A 90 12.00 -9.21 -15.95
N ALA A 91 13.33 -9.18 -15.96
CA ALA A 91 14.11 -8.26 -15.13
C ALA A 91 13.70 -6.80 -15.40
N GLY A 92 13.66 -5.99 -14.34
CA GLY A 92 13.30 -4.58 -14.42
C GLY A 92 12.22 -4.15 -13.40
N PRO A 93 11.81 -2.87 -13.45
CA PRO A 93 10.83 -2.31 -12.54
C PRO A 93 9.41 -2.80 -12.86
N ARG A 94 8.62 -3.00 -11.80
CA ARG A 94 7.20 -3.34 -11.82
C ARG A 94 6.47 -2.38 -10.91
N THR A 95 5.52 -1.63 -11.46
CA THR A 95 4.76 -0.64 -10.70
C THR A 95 3.55 -1.30 -10.05
N LEU A 96 3.45 -1.19 -8.72
CA LEU A 96 2.29 -1.58 -7.93
C LEU A 96 1.42 -0.34 -7.69
N ALA A 97 0.10 -0.48 -7.82
CA ALA A 97 -0.86 0.56 -7.47
C ALA A 97 -1.51 0.21 -6.12
N ILE A 98 -1.23 1.01 -5.10
CA ILE A 98 -1.69 0.81 -3.73
C ILE A 98 -2.76 1.86 -3.43
N THR A 99 -3.99 1.42 -3.26
CA THR A 99 -5.12 2.29 -2.95
C THR A 99 -5.53 2.07 -1.50
N ALA A 100 -5.66 3.15 -0.73
CA ALA A 100 -6.28 3.11 0.58
C ALA A 100 -7.58 3.90 0.57
N THR A 101 -8.64 3.31 1.10
CA THR A 101 -9.97 3.89 1.15
C THR A 101 -10.51 3.82 2.57
N GLY A 102 -10.86 4.97 3.13
CA GLY A 102 -11.52 5.08 4.42
C GLY A 102 -13.05 5.08 4.29
N SER A 103 -13.73 4.80 5.40
CA SER A 103 -15.18 4.95 5.50
C SER A 103 -15.57 6.41 5.22
N GLY A 104 -16.31 6.68 4.13
CA GLY A 104 -16.82 8.02 3.83
C GLY A 104 -16.15 8.76 2.67
N THR A 105 -15.75 8.06 1.60
CA THR A 105 -15.26 8.58 0.29
C THR A 105 -13.81 9.08 0.21
N ALA A 106 -13.09 9.21 1.34
CA ALA A 106 -11.67 9.54 1.32
C ALA A 106 -10.83 8.36 0.78
N SER A 107 -10.23 8.54 -0.40
CA SER A 107 -9.37 7.55 -1.05
C SER A 107 -8.11 8.19 -1.60
N THR A 108 -6.98 7.48 -1.50
CA THR A 108 -5.71 7.88 -2.11
C THR A 108 -5.07 6.67 -2.78
N THR A 109 -4.34 6.91 -3.87
CA THR A 109 -3.59 5.87 -4.57
C THR A 109 -2.13 6.28 -4.68
N LEU A 110 -1.23 5.37 -4.32
CA LEU A 110 0.21 5.48 -4.47
C LEU A 110 0.68 4.45 -5.50
N ASN A 111 1.41 4.90 -6.51
CA ASN A 111 2.16 4.01 -7.39
C ASN A 111 3.57 3.81 -6.82
N ALA A 112 3.98 2.56 -6.64
CA ALA A 112 5.28 2.22 -6.07
C ALA A 112 5.95 1.11 -6.86
N ASP A 113 7.23 1.29 -7.18
CA ASP A 113 7.98 0.32 -7.95
C ASP A 113 8.65 -0.74 -7.07
N VAL A 114 8.64 -1.97 -7.57
CA VAL A 114 9.48 -3.09 -7.11
C VAL A 114 10.33 -3.55 -8.29
N THR A 115 11.55 -4.02 -8.03
CA THR A 115 12.46 -4.44 -9.09
C THR A 115 12.61 -5.96 -9.10
N VAL A 116 12.51 -6.57 -10.28
CA VAL A 116 12.89 -7.98 -10.53
C VAL A 116 14.32 -8.01 -11.04
N ARG A 117 15.16 -8.90 -10.50
CA ARG A 117 16.55 -9.10 -10.96
C ARG A 117 16.66 -10.19 -12.01
#